data_AF-A0A059LB52-F1
#
_entry.id   AF-A0A059LB52-F1
#
_cell.length_a   1.000
_cell.length_b   1.000
_cell.length_c   1.000
_cell.angle_alpha   90.00
_cell.angle_beta   90.00
_cell.angle_gamma   90.00
#
_symmetry.space_group_name_H-M   'P 1'
#
loop_
_entity.id
_entity.type
_entity.pdbx_description
1 polymer ?
#
loop_
_entity_poly.entity_id
_entity_poly.type
_entity_poly.pdbx_seq_one_letter_code
_entity_poly.pdbx_strand_id
1 'polypeptide(L)'
;MVVVEMLLEPYFMQLDNTYNKLQTLYEYVDDTEDFITLELDNKRNQIIRVDLVLTSFNASVAMVTALTSLFAMNLAMKPGDGWSGQGPYTWFVAISLTTSIGAVVIFGIVLAYARHNRLI
;
A
#
# COMPACT_ATOMS: atom_id res chain seq x y z
N MET A 1 13.52 70.96 6.91
CA MET A 1 14.23 69.69 7.12
C MET A 1 13.56 68.84 8.18
N VAL A 2 13.42 69.30 9.44
CA VAL A 2 12.88 68.51 10.57
C VAL A 2 11.48 67.90 10.34
N VAL A 3 10.57 68.60 9.64
CA VAL A 3 9.20 68.09 9.36
C VAL A 3 9.20 66.87 8.45
N VAL A 4 10.15 66.77 7.52
CA VAL A 4 10.26 65.63 6.60
C VAL A 4 10.75 64.40 7.35
N GLU A 5 11.71 64.57 8.25
CA GLU A 5 12.31 63.50 9.05
C GLU A 5 11.29 62.83 9.98
N MET A 6 10.47 63.63 10.67
CA MET A 6 9.40 63.14 11.56
C MET A 6 8.27 62.39 10.82
N LEU A 7 8.08 62.64 9.52
CA LEU A 7 7.14 61.87 8.70
C LEU A 7 7.81 60.63 8.11
N LEU A 8 9.07 60.73 7.67
CA LEU A 8 9.82 59.66 7.04
C LEU A 8 10.16 58.51 8.00
N GLU A 9 10.48 58.83 9.25
CA GLU A 9 10.84 57.86 10.29
C GLU A 9 9.74 56.82 10.58
N PRO A 10 8.46 57.19 10.81
CA PRO A 10 7.40 56.20 10.97
C PRO A 10 7.10 55.42 9.67
N TYR A 11 7.36 55.99 8.48
CA TYR A 11 7.27 55.24 7.22
C TYR A 11 8.35 54.16 7.12
N PHE A 12 9.60 54.47 7.43
CA PHE A 12 10.67 53.47 7.45
C PHE A 12 10.43 52.41 8.53
N MET A 13 9.95 52.82 9.71
CA MET A 13 9.62 51.88 10.78
C MET A 13 8.43 50.96 10.40
N GLN A 14 7.42 51.47 9.68
CA GLN A 14 6.36 50.63 9.12
C GLN A 14 6.88 49.71 8.01
N LEU A 15 7.78 50.19 7.16
CA LEU A 15 8.38 49.42 6.09
C LEU A 15 9.19 48.24 6.64
N ASP A 16 10.04 48.46 7.65
CA ASP A 16 10.80 47.40 8.33
C ASP A 16 9.89 46.41 9.03
N ASN A 17 8.84 46.89 9.71
CA ASN A 17 7.85 46.02 10.34
C ASN A 17 7.10 45.17 9.31
N THR A 18 6.81 45.72 8.14
CA THR A 18 6.14 45.01 7.05
C THR A 18 7.09 43.99 6.41
N TYR A 19 8.36 44.37 6.22
CA TYR A 19 9.40 43.49 5.70
C TYR A 19 9.62 42.28 6.62
N ASN A 20 9.74 42.49 7.94
CA ASN A 20 9.88 41.41 8.91
C ASN A 20 8.66 40.47 8.90
N LYS A 21 7.44 41.01 8.82
CA LYS A 21 6.22 40.19 8.70
C LYS A 21 6.19 39.39 7.40
N LEU A 22 6.64 39.98 6.29
CA LEU A 22 6.70 39.31 5.01
C LEU A 22 7.72 38.18 5.02
N GLN A 23 8.87 38.38 5.68
CA GLN A 23 9.86 37.34 5.88
C GLN A 23 9.32 36.17 6.74
N THR A 24 8.64 36.47 7.85
CA THR A 24 8.00 35.42 8.68
C THR A 24 6.91 34.66 7.92
N LEU A 25 6.12 35.35 7.08
CA LEU A 25 5.13 34.67 6.23
C LEU A 25 5.80 33.80 5.16
N TYR A 26 6.95 34.23 4.65
CA TYR A 26 7.72 33.43 3.70
C TYR A 26 8.22 32.13 4.35
N GLU A 27 8.78 32.22 5.56
CA GLU A 27 9.17 31.06 6.37
C GLU A 27 7.97 30.15 6.67
N TYR A 28 6.81 30.72 7.00
CA TYR A 28 5.61 29.92 7.27
C TYR A 28 5.11 29.15 6.02
N VAL A 29 5.21 29.76 4.84
CA VAL A 29 4.87 29.09 3.58
C VAL A 29 5.85 27.98 3.27
N ASP A 30 7.15 28.21 3.47
CA ASP A 30 8.21 27.22 3.28
C ASP A 30 8.04 26.02 4.22
N ASP A 31 7.81 26.26 5.52
CA ASP A 31 7.51 25.23 6.51
C ASP A 31 6.27 24.39 6.11
N THR A 32 5.27 25.04 5.51
CA THR A 32 4.05 24.36 5.05
C THR A 32 4.31 23.53 3.79
N GLU A 33 5.13 24.02 2.86
CA GLU A 33 5.52 23.28 1.66
C GLU A 33 6.30 22.01 2.01
N ASP A 34 7.25 22.11 2.93
CA ASP A 34 8.01 20.98 3.44
C ASP A 34 7.10 19.97 4.16
N PHE A 35 6.16 20.45 4.98
CA PHE A 35 5.16 19.60 5.62
C PHE A 35 4.31 18.82 4.61
N ILE A 36 3.79 19.51 3.58
CA ILE A 36 2.98 18.87 2.53
C ILE A 36 3.82 17.84 1.78
N THR A 37 5.08 18.16 1.47
CA THR A 37 5.99 17.27 0.74
C THR A 37 6.23 15.98 1.53
N LEU A 38 6.50 16.09 2.83
CA LEU A 38 6.69 14.93 3.71
C LEU A 38 5.41 14.09 3.83
N GLU A 39 4.25 14.74 3.96
CA GLU A 39 2.98 14.01 4.04
C GLU A 39 2.65 13.31 2.73
N LEU A 40 2.89 13.95 1.59
CA LEU A 40 2.64 13.36 0.27
C LEU A 40 3.52 12.13 0.03
N ASP A 41 4.79 12.18 0.44
CA ASP A 41 5.69 11.03 0.38
C ASP A 41 5.23 9.90 1.31
N ASN A 42 4.77 10.22 2.52
CA ASN A 42 4.21 9.22 3.43
C ASN A 42 2.94 8.55 2.84
N LYS A 43 2.04 9.33 2.22
CA LYS A 43 0.86 8.78 1.54
C LYS A 43 1.23 7.89 0.36
N ARG A 44 2.20 8.31 -0.47
CA ARG A 44 2.73 7.47 -1.56
C ARG A 44 3.29 6.15 -1.04
N ASN A 45 4.10 6.20 0.02
CA ASN A 45 4.65 5.00 0.66
C ASN A 45 3.55 4.08 1.22
N GLN A 46 2.50 4.66 1.81
CA GLN A 46 1.35 3.89 2.27
C GLN A 46 0.62 3.19 1.11
N ILE A 47 0.42 3.88 -0.02
CA ILE A 47 -0.21 3.31 -1.22
C ILE A 47 0.61 2.14 -1.76
N ILE A 48 1.93 2.32 -1.93
CA ILE A 48 2.84 1.26 -2.39
C ILE A 48 2.77 0.04 -1.48
N ARG A 49 2.73 0.25 -0.16
CA ARG A 49 2.60 -0.84 0.81
C ARG A 49 1.31 -1.62 0.64
N VAL A 50 0.18 -0.95 0.45
CA VAL A 50 -1.11 -1.61 0.21
C VAL A 50 -1.10 -2.36 -1.12
N ASP A 51 -0.55 -1.76 -2.17
CA ASP A 51 -0.47 -2.37 -3.50
C ASP A 51 0.38 -3.66 -3.51
N LEU A 52 1.51 -3.66 -2.80
CA LEU A 52 2.34 -4.85 -2.62
C LEU A 52 1.59 -5.99 -1.90
N VAL A 53 0.84 -5.67 -0.86
CA VAL A 53 0.03 -6.66 -0.13
C VAL A 53 -1.09 -7.21 -1.02
N LEU A 54 -1.79 -6.37 -1.77
CA LEU A 54 -2.85 -6.81 -2.68
C LEU A 54 -2.31 -7.66 -3.84
N THR A 55 -1.19 -7.25 -4.45
CA THR A 55 -0.57 -7.98 -5.56
C THR A 55 -0.05 -9.35 -5.12
N SER A 56 0.59 -9.43 -3.93
CA SER A 56 1.03 -10.72 -3.37
C SER A 56 -0.14 -11.64 -3.02
N PHE A 57 -1.24 -11.09 -2.50
CA PHE A 57 -2.48 -11.83 -2.28
C PHE A 57 -3.02 -12.39 -3.60
N ASN A 58 -3.15 -11.55 -4.62
CA ASN A 58 -3.63 -11.96 -5.94
C ASN A 58 -2.74 -13.04 -6.57
N ALA A 59 -1.42 -12.92 -6.45
CA ALA A 59 -0.48 -13.94 -6.93
C ALA A 59 -0.69 -15.30 -6.24
N SER A 60 -0.94 -15.30 -4.92
CA SER A 60 -1.23 -16.54 -4.17
C SER A 60 -2.54 -17.20 -4.63
N VAL A 61 -3.59 -16.41 -4.84
CA VAL A 61 -4.91 -16.89 -5.31
C VAL A 61 -4.81 -17.41 -6.75
N ALA A 62 -4.05 -16.73 -7.60
CA ALA A 62 -3.82 -17.16 -8.98
C ALA A 62 -3.14 -18.53 -9.05
N MET A 63 -2.17 -18.79 -8.17
CA MET A 63 -1.49 -20.10 -8.09
C MET A 63 -2.45 -21.23 -7.68
N VAL A 64 -3.34 -20.98 -6.70
CA VAL A 64 -4.40 -21.94 -6.31
C VAL A 64 -5.36 -22.20 -7.44
N THR A 65 -5.78 -21.13 -8.10
CA THR A 65 -6.76 -21.20 -9.18
C THR A 65 -6.19 -22.01 -10.33
N ALA A 66 -4.93 -21.78 -10.71
CA ALA A 66 -4.25 -22.55 -11.74
C ALA A 66 -4.20 -24.05 -11.40
N LEU A 67 -3.80 -24.41 -10.18
CA LEU A 67 -3.75 -25.81 -9.74
C LEU A 67 -5.16 -26.45 -9.69
N THR A 68 -6.15 -25.73 -9.16
CA THR A 68 -7.54 -26.19 -9.10
C THR A 68 -8.12 -26.37 -10.50
N SER A 69 -7.85 -25.44 -11.43
CA SER A 69 -8.29 -25.51 -12.82
C SER A 69 -7.69 -26.70 -13.57
N LEU A 70 -6.42 -27.05 -13.32
CA LEU A 70 -5.80 -28.24 -13.91
C LEU A 70 -6.53 -29.54 -13.51
N PHE A 71 -6.93 -29.65 -12.24
CA PHE A 71 -7.63 -30.83 -11.73
C PHE A 71 -9.15 -30.80 -11.98
N ALA A 72 -9.74 -29.62 -12.18
CA ALA A 72 -11.18 -29.44 -12.40
C ALA A 72 -11.62 -29.75 -13.83
N MET A 73 -10.70 -29.84 -14.79
CA MET A 73 -11.02 -30.14 -16.18
C MET A 73 -11.37 -31.63 -16.37
N ASN A 74 -12.67 -31.90 -16.35
CA ASN A 74 -13.37 -33.00 -17.02
C ASN A 74 -12.96 -34.45 -16.67
N LEU A 75 -12.60 -34.72 -15.42
CA LEU A 75 -12.77 -36.07 -14.87
C LEU A 75 -14.23 -36.22 -14.47
N ALA A 76 -14.94 -37.18 -15.07
CA ALA A 76 -16.31 -37.53 -14.72
C ALA A 76 -16.37 -38.07 -13.29
N MET A 77 -16.38 -37.16 -12.32
CA MET A 77 -16.41 -37.47 -10.90
C MET A 77 -17.86 -37.63 -10.47
N LYS A 78 -18.47 -38.75 -10.86
CA LYS A 78 -19.84 -39.08 -10.49
C LYS A 78 -19.86 -39.59 -9.04
N PRO A 79 -20.53 -38.90 -8.09
CA PRO A 79 -20.67 -39.39 -6.75
C PRO A 79 -21.80 -40.43 -6.76
N GLY A 80 -21.45 -41.72 -6.79
CA GLY A 80 -22.40 -42.78 -6.43
C GLY A 80 -22.68 -43.91 -7.43
N ASP A 81 -22.05 -44.00 -8.59
CA ASP A 81 -22.28 -45.14 -9.48
C ASP A 81 -21.31 -46.29 -9.20
N GLY A 82 -21.68 -47.17 -8.25
CA GLY A 82 -21.44 -48.63 -8.21
C GLY A 82 -20.05 -49.24 -8.43
N TRP A 83 -19.04 -48.49 -8.84
CA TRP A 83 -17.67 -48.94 -8.97
C TRP A 83 -16.97 -48.67 -7.65
N SER A 84 -16.60 -49.77 -7.00
CA SER A 84 -15.76 -49.84 -5.81
C SER A 84 -14.40 -49.21 -6.08
N GLY A 85 -14.36 -47.88 -6.00
CA GLY A 85 -13.18 -47.08 -6.25
C GLY A 85 -13.45 -45.64 -5.87
N GLN A 86 -13.53 -45.36 -4.56
CA GLN A 86 -13.52 -44.02 -3.97
C GLN A 86 -12.17 -43.29 -4.23
N GLY A 87 -11.57 -43.45 -5.41
CA GLY A 87 -10.22 -42.99 -5.76
C GLY A 87 -10.18 -41.66 -6.54
N PRO A 88 -11.10 -41.34 -7.47
CA PRO A 88 -10.97 -40.08 -8.21
C PRO A 88 -11.51 -38.86 -7.44
N TYR A 89 -12.67 -39.00 -6.77
CA TYR A 89 -13.34 -37.88 -6.09
C TYR A 89 -12.67 -37.43 -4.80
N THR A 90 -12.31 -38.39 -3.95
CA THR A 90 -11.64 -38.13 -2.67
C THR A 90 -10.27 -37.48 -2.87
N TRP A 91 -9.53 -37.90 -3.90
CA TRP A 91 -8.22 -37.36 -4.21
C TRP A 91 -8.30 -35.94 -4.76
N PHE A 92 -9.28 -35.60 -5.60
CA PHE A 92 -9.52 -34.22 -6.01
C PHE A 92 -9.89 -33.31 -4.83
N VAL A 93 -10.76 -33.79 -3.93
CA VAL A 93 -11.13 -33.04 -2.73
C VAL A 93 -9.90 -32.87 -1.83
N ALA A 94 -9.09 -33.91 -1.64
CA ALA A 94 -7.86 -33.82 -0.86
C ALA A 94 -6.82 -32.87 -1.47
N ILE A 95 -6.63 -32.89 -2.80
CA ILE A 95 -5.70 -32.01 -3.51
C ILE A 95 -6.18 -30.55 -3.48
N SER A 96 -7.47 -30.29 -3.66
CA SER A 96 -8.02 -28.93 -3.58
C SER A 96 -7.96 -28.35 -2.17
N LEU A 97 -8.20 -29.17 -1.13
CA LEU A 97 -8.05 -28.74 0.27
C LEU A 97 -6.60 -28.43 0.63
N THR A 98 -5.67 -29.31 0.24
CA THR A 98 -4.23 -29.14 0.54
C THR A 98 -3.64 -27.96 -0.22
N THR A 99 -4.05 -27.74 -1.48
CA THR A 99 -3.62 -26.57 -2.27
C THR A 99 -4.13 -25.26 -1.67
N SER A 100 -5.37 -25.24 -1.17
CA SER A 100 -5.95 -24.07 -0.50
C SER A 100 -5.21 -23.71 0.79
N ILE A 101 -4.84 -24.72 1.60
CA ILE A 101 -4.03 -24.52 2.81
C ILE A 101 -2.61 -24.06 2.44
N GLY A 102 -2.00 -24.68 1.43
CA GLY A 102 -0.69 -24.30 0.92
C GLY A 102 -0.64 -22.83 0.46
N ALA A 103 -1.72 -22.33 -0.12
CA ALA A 103 -1.83 -20.92 -0.53
C ALA A 103 -1.81 -19.95 0.63
N VAL A 104 -2.54 -20.26 1.71
CA VAL A 104 -2.55 -19.45 2.93
C VAL A 104 -1.16 -19.43 3.55
N VAL A 105 -0.45 -20.56 3.52
CA VAL A 105 0.94 -20.65 3.98
C VAL A 105 1.89 -19.85 3.10
N ILE A 106 1.80 -19.98 1.77
CA ILE A 106 2.62 -19.21 0.82
C ILE A 106 2.36 -17.71 0.97
N PHE A 107 1.10 -17.30 1.09
CA PHE A 107 0.72 -15.91 1.36
C PHE A 107 1.33 -15.42 2.70
N GLY A 108 1.24 -16.24 3.76
CA GLY A 108 1.87 -15.95 5.04
C GLY A 108 3.40 -15.81 4.95
N ILE A 109 4.07 -16.67 4.19
CA ILE A 109 5.52 -16.60 3.94
C ILE A 109 5.88 -15.35 3.16
N VAL A 110 5.11 -14.97 2.14
CA VAL A 110 5.35 -13.75 1.36
C VAL A 110 5.17 -12.50 2.24
N LEU A 111 4.15 -12.47 3.09
CA LEU A 111 3.98 -11.39 4.08
C LEU A 111 5.13 -11.36 5.10
N ALA A 112 5.58 -12.51 5.60
CA ALA A 112 6.69 -12.61 6.53
C ALA A 112 8.01 -12.16 5.88
N TYR A 113 8.25 -12.52 4.63
CA TYR A 113 9.40 -12.11 3.84
C TYR A 113 9.38 -10.60 3.56
N ALA A 114 8.22 -10.06 3.19
CA ALA A 114 8.04 -8.61 2.99
C ALA A 114 8.27 -7.82 4.30
N ARG A 115 7.85 -8.38 5.44
CA ARG A 115 8.10 -7.80 6.77
C ARG A 115 9.57 -7.91 7.19
N HIS A 116 10.23 -9.03 6.91
CA HIS A 116 11.64 -9.25 7.26
C HIS A 116 12.57 -8.30 6.49
N ASN A 117 12.25 -8.01 5.22
CA ASN A 117 13.05 -7.11 4.39
C ASN A 117 12.74 -5.62 4.59
N ARG A 118 12.02 -5.25 5.67
CA ARG A 118 11.75 -3.85 6.08
C ARG A 118 11.08 -2.97 5.01
N LEU A 119 10.37 -3.57 4.05
CA LEU A 119 9.49 -2.81 3.14
C LEU A 119 8.14 -2.43 3.81
N ILE A 120 7.87 -2.98 5.00
CA ILE A 120 6.70 -2.73 5.85
C ILE A 120 7.18 -2.32 7.25
#